data_AF-A0A4Q2USX6-F1
#
_entry.id   AF-A0A4Q2USX6-F1
#
_cell.length_a   1.000
_cell.length_b   1.000
_cell.length_c   1.000
_cell.angle_alpha   90.00
_cell.angle_beta   90.00
_cell.angle_gamma   90.00
#
_symmetry.space_group_name_H-M   'P 1'
#
loop_
_entity.id
_entity.type
_entity.pdbx_description
1 polymer ?
#
loop_
_entity_poly.entity_id
_entity_poly.type
_entity_poly.pdbx_seq_one_letter_code
_entity_poly.pdbx_strand_id
1 'polypeptide(L)'
;MTTAPTALADQPETMTGILQDSTGGDSRRQGSPVHKSSPLPGPPSPSPPRYDSPQAIYGRYVAARSAWYAAQPAGSIKTNQQYRRAMGLPLRYDKPSYEWCLDYKQMSKRCVTSTGSRDWTKEEMMAYLDWSKAEDERVEAQVAEEMGDDPLANRRRGVKDIWGRIEAD
;
A
#
# COMPACT_ATOMS: atom_id res chain seq x y z
N MET A 1 -32.69 37.78 21.74
CA MET A 1 -33.77 37.73 20.73
C MET A 1 -33.72 36.38 20.04
N THR A 2 -34.89 35.76 19.96
CA THR A 2 -35.29 34.55 19.22
C THR A 2 -34.83 33.18 19.73
N THR A 3 -35.86 32.44 20.09
CA THR A 3 -36.01 31.14 20.74
C THR A 3 -36.61 30.09 19.79
N ALA A 4 -36.24 28.82 20.02
CA ALA A 4 -37.10 27.61 20.00
C ALA A 4 -37.67 27.09 18.64
N PRO A 5 -38.29 25.88 18.57
CA PRO A 5 -38.05 24.61 19.29
C PRO A 5 -38.14 23.31 18.43
N THR A 6 -37.83 22.21 19.10
CA THR A 6 -38.23 20.78 18.95
C THR A 6 -39.65 20.50 18.42
N ALA A 7 -39.80 19.41 17.64
CA ALA A 7 -41.04 18.64 17.55
C ALA A 7 -40.76 17.13 17.36
N LEU A 8 -41.60 16.33 18.02
CA LEU A 8 -41.64 14.89 18.22
C LEU A 8 -42.94 14.34 17.58
N ALA A 9 -42.96 13.04 17.27
CA ALA A 9 -44.15 12.20 16.99
C ALA A 9 -44.84 12.45 15.62
N ASP A 10 -45.49 11.52 14.94
CA ASP A 10 -46.18 10.28 15.31
C ASP A 10 -46.38 9.44 14.01
N GLN A 11 -46.37 8.11 14.10
CA GLN A 11 -47.05 7.21 13.12
C GLN A 11 -48.57 7.14 13.50
N PRO A 12 -49.49 6.25 13.02
CA PRO A 12 -49.39 5.07 12.14
C PRO A 12 -50.64 4.86 11.20
N GLU A 13 -50.78 3.63 10.69
CA GLU A 13 -52.03 2.90 10.34
C GLU A 13 -52.53 2.98 8.87
N THR A 14 -52.47 1.84 8.13
CA THR A 14 -53.59 0.94 7.68
C THR A 14 -54.43 1.49 6.51
N MET A 15 -55.12 0.76 5.63
CA MET A 15 -55.41 -0.65 5.33
C MET A 15 -56.02 -0.68 3.90
N THR A 16 -55.83 -1.79 3.19
CA THR A 16 -56.83 -2.56 2.40
C THR A 16 -57.85 -1.88 1.46
N GLY A 17 -57.86 -2.36 0.20
CA GLY A 17 -59.02 -2.45 -0.71
C GLY A 17 -58.56 -2.89 -2.12
N ILE A 18 -58.70 -4.14 -2.61
CA ILE A 18 -59.86 -4.99 -2.99
C ILE A 18 -60.57 -4.58 -4.31
N LEU A 19 -60.55 -5.52 -5.29
CA LEU A 19 -61.44 -5.75 -6.47
C LEU A 19 -61.38 -4.71 -7.63
N GLN A 20 -61.53 -5.00 -8.94
CA GLN A 20 -62.14 -6.04 -9.80
C GLN A 20 -61.43 -6.04 -11.18
N ASP A 21 -61.13 -7.18 -11.80
CA ASP A 21 -61.85 -7.86 -12.91
C ASP A 21 -62.29 -7.01 -14.11
N SER A 22 -61.73 -7.29 -15.31
CA SER A 22 -62.47 -7.35 -16.59
C SER A 22 -61.58 -7.68 -17.79
N THR A 23 -62.15 -8.55 -18.62
CA THR A 23 -61.72 -9.26 -19.83
C THR A 23 -61.42 -8.42 -21.09
N GLY A 24 -60.52 -8.95 -21.94
CA GLY A 24 -60.83 -9.16 -23.37
C GLY A 24 -60.08 -8.33 -24.44
N GLY A 25 -59.26 -9.03 -25.25
CA GLY A 25 -58.79 -8.64 -26.60
C GLY A 25 -57.75 -7.51 -26.63
N ASP A 26 -56.75 -7.44 -27.51
CA ASP A 26 -56.58 -8.02 -28.83
C ASP A 26 -55.07 -7.99 -29.18
N SER A 27 -54.66 -8.99 -29.97
CA SER A 27 -53.56 -8.97 -30.94
C SER A 27 -52.14 -8.47 -30.62
N ARG A 28 -51.25 -9.45 -30.82
CA ARG A 28 -49.99 -9.37 -31.60
C ARG A 28 -48.72 -9.00 -30.83
N ARG A 29 -48.13 -10.07 -30.30
CA ARG A 29 -46.71 -10.23 -29.96
C ARG A 29 -45.82 -9.55 -31.00
N GLN A 30 -45.15 -8.47 -30.61
CA GLN A 30 -43.83 -8.14 -31.15
C GLN A 30 -42.83 -8.41 -30.03
N GLY A 31 -41.92 -9.35 -30.25
CA GLY A 31 -40.86 -9.67 -29.32
C GLY A 31 -39.83 -8.55 -29.32
N SER A 32 -39.62 -7.93 -28.15
CA SER A 32 -38.45 -7.11 -27.87
C SER A 32 -37.45 -7.93 -27.04
N PRO A 33 -36.14 -7.83 -27.32
CA PRO A 33 -35.14 -8.65 -26.68
C PRO A 33 -34.96 -8.21 -25.22
N VAL A 34 -34.97 -9.18 -24.31
CA VAL A 34 -34.61 -8.98 -22.90
C VAL A 34 -33.13 -8.63 -22.84
N HIS A 35 -32.81 -7.34 -22.76
CA HIS A 35 -31.50 -6.93 -22.25
C HIS A 35 -31.46 -7.26 -20.75
N LYS A 36 -30.84 -8.40 -20.43
CA LYS A 36 -30.40 -8.69 -19.06
C LYS A 36 -29.39 -7.60 -18.66
N SER A 37 -29.83 -6.68 -17.82
CA SER A 37 -28.97 -5.72 -17.12
C SER A 37 -27.93 -6.53 -16.33
N SER A 38 -26.70 -6.57 -16.82
CA SER A 38 -25.59 -7.16 -16.07
C SER A 38 -25.31 -6.27 -14.85
N PRO A 39 -25.14 -6.82 -13.64
CA PRO A 39 -24.80 -6.01 -12.47
C PRO A 39 -23.44 -5.33 -12.71
N LEU A 40 -23.41 -4.02 -12.49
CA LEU A 40 -22.16 -3.25 -12.52
C LEU A 40 -21.16 -3.84 -11.52
N PRO A 41 -19.87 -3.94 -11.87
CA PRO A 41 -18.83 -4.33 -10.92
C PRO A 41 -18.84 -3.35 -9.74
N GLY A 42 -19.04 -3.87 -8.54
CA GLY A 42 -18.81 -3.10 -7.32
C GLY A 42 -17.38 -2.57 -7.28
N PRO A 43 -17.12 -1.48 -6.53
CA PRO A 43 -15.77 -0.92 -6.42
C PRO A 43 -14.77 -2.02 -6.05
N PRO A 44 -13.60 -2.08 -6.70
CA PRO A 44 -12.62 -3.13 -6.43
C PRO A 44 -12.27 -3.09 -4.95
N SER A 45 -12.42 -4.24 -4.28
CA SER A 45 -11.88 -4.44 -2.94
C SER A 45 -10.42 -4.01 -2.95
N PRO A 46 -9.96 -3.16 -2.01
CA PRO A 46 -8.60 -2.67 -2.02
C PRO A 46 -7.65 -3.87 -1.96
N SER A 47 -6.93 -4.08 -3.07
CA SER A 47 -5.87 -5.08 -3.14
C SER A 47 -4.88 -4.82 -2.00
N PRO A 48 -4.44 -5.85 -1.26
CA PRO A 48 -3.50 -5.66 -0.16
C PRO A 48 -2.27 -4.90 -0.67
N PRO A 49 -1.75 -3.95 0.13
CA PRO A 49 -0.62 -3.12 -0.27
C PRO A 49 0.56 -4.02 -0.64
N ARG A 50 1.26 -3.67 -1.74
CA ARG A 50 2.42 -4.44 -2.20
C ARG A 50 3.46 -4.56 -1.09
N TYR A 51 4.22 -5.66 -1.10
CA TYR A 51 5.21 -5.95 -0.06
C TYR A 51 6.26 -4.82 0.10
N ASP A 52 6.62 -4.18 -1.00
CA ASP A 52 7.54 -3.04 -1.12
C ASP A 52 6.86 -1.67 -0.94
N SER A 53 5.55 -1.63 -0.68
CA SER A 53 4.88 -0.35 -0.44
C SER A 53 5.43 0.30 0.85
N PRO A 54 5.60 1.64 0.86
CA PRO A 54 6.10 2.35 2.04
C PRO A 54 5.29 2.07 3.32
N GLN A 55 3.96 1.93 3.20
CA GLN A 55 3.08 1.60 4.32
C GLN A 55 3.37 0.18 4.85
N ALA A 56 3.57 -0.81 3.97
CA ALA A 56 3.89 -2.17 4.38
C ALA A 56 5.28 -2.25 5.03
N ILE A 57 6.26 -1.53 4.48
CA ILE A 57 7.61 -1.41 5.05
C ILE A 57 7.55 -0.83 6.46
N TYR A 58 6.84 0.28 6.65
CA TYR A 58 6.67 0.88 7.98
C TYR A 58 5.93 -0.05 8.94
N GLY A 59 4.91 -0.78 8.48
CA GLY A 59 4.22 -1.79 9.28
C GLY A 59 5.17 -2.87 9.82
N ARG A 60 6.08 -3.38 8.97
CA ARG A 60 7.12 -4.34 9.39
C ARG A 60 8.09 -3.72 10.41
N TYR A 61 8.51 -2.49 10.19
CA TYR A 61 9.37 -1.76 11.13
C TYR A 61 8.74 -1.65 12.53
N VAL A 62 7.47 -1.25 12.59
CA VAL A 62 6.73 -1.12 13.85
C VAL A 62 6.58 -2.48 14.53
N ALA A 63 6.30 -3.54 13.78
CA ALA A 63 6.19 -4.90 14.32
C ALA A 63 7.52 -5.37 14.93
N ALA A 64 8.63 -5.22 14.22
CA ALA A 64 9.97 -5.57 14.70
C ALA A 64 10.36 -4.78 15.96
N ARG A 65 10.11 -3.45 15.96
CA ARG A 65 10.35 -2.60 17.12
C ARG A 65 9.49 -2.99 18.33
N SER A 66 8.22 -3.33 18.10
CA SER A 66 7.31 -3.76 19.16
C SER A 66 7.74 -5.10 19.76
N ALA A 67 8.21 -6.04 18.93
CA ALA A 67 8.79 -7.28 19.40
C ALA A 67 10.06 -7.03 20.24
N TRP A 68 10.94 -6.13 19.79
CA TRP A 68 12.11 -5.74 20.56
C TRP A 68 11.74 -5.09 21.90
N TYR A 69 10.72 -4.22 21.94
CA TYR A 69 10.18 -3.66 23.18
C TYR A 69 9.63 -4.71 24.13
N ALA A 70 8.93 -5.74 23.62
CA ALA A 70 8.39 -6.82 24.43
C ALA A 70 9.50 -7.67 25.07
N ALA A 71 10.63 -7.85 24.38
CA ALA A 71 11.78 -8.58 24.89
C ALA A 71 12.62 -7.82 25.94
N GLN A 72 12.41 -6.51 26.11
CA GLN A 72 13.18 -5.72 27.07
C GLN A 72 12.76 -5.99 28.53
N PRO A 73 13.71 -6.06 29.48
CA PRO A 73 13.43 -6.17 30.91
C PRO A 73 12.46 -5.10 31.44
N ALA A 74 11.82 -5.41 32.57
CA ALA A 74 11.00 -4.44 33.28
C ALA A 74 11.85 -3.24 33.72
N GLY A 75 11.34 -2.02 33.53
CA GLY A 75 12.07 -0.78 33.81
C GLY A 75 13.01 -0.30 32.71
N SER A 76 13.20 -1.06 31.63
CA SER A 76 13.99 -0.60 30.48
C SER A 76 13.30 0.56 29.75
N ILE A 77 14.10 1.53 29.30
CA ILE A 77 13.64 2.65 28.48
C ILE A 77 13.39 2.16 27.06
N LYS A 78 12.12 2.11 26.65
CA LYS A 78 11.66 1.64 25.34
C LYS A 78 11.42 2.83 24.42
N THR A 79 12.45 3.23 23.67
CA THR A 79 12.34 4.32 22.68
C THR A 79 12.82 3.88 21.31
N ASN A 80 12.37 4.59 20.28
CA ASN A 80 12.79 4.31 18.91
C ASN A 80 14.31 4.43 18.75
N GLN A 81 14.94 5.38 19.45
CA GLN A 81 16.39 5.55 19.40
C GLN A 81 17.13 4.34 19.99
N GLN A 82 16.63 3.77 21.08
CA GLN A 82 17.24 2.57 21.67
C GLN A 82 17.08 1.36 20.77
N TYR A 83 15.91 1.17 20.17
CA TYR A 83 15.70 0.14 19.16
C TYR A 83 16.68 0.28 18.00
N ARG A 84 16.82 1.48 17.45
CA ARG A 84 17.74 1.74 16.33
C ARG A 84 19.19 1.44 16.69
N ARG A 85 19.65 1.84 17.89
CA ARG A 85 20.98 1.49 18.39
C ARG A 85 21.18 -0.02 18.51
N ALA A 86 20.20 -0.72 19.06
CA ALA A 86 20.26 -2.17 19.25
C ALA A 86 20.32 -2.93 17.91
N MET A 87 19.66 -2.41 16.87
CA MET A 87 19.64 -3.00 15.54
C MET A 87 20.77 -2.49 14.62
N GLY A 88 21.68 -1.64 15.12
CA GLY A 88 22.75 -1.04 14.30
C GLY A 88 22.26 -0.06 13.23
N LEU A 89 21.02 0.44 13.34
CA LEU A 89 20.42 1.33 12.35
C LEU A 89 20.86 2.79 12.55
N PRO A 90 21.00 3.59 11.47
CA PRO A 90 21.33 5.00 11.57
C PRO A 90 20.33 5.76 12.44
N LEU A 91 20.80 6.56 13.40
CA LEU A 91 19.88 7.33 14.26
C LEU A 91 19.15 8.44 13.52
N ARG A 92 19.75 8.96 12.45
CA ARG A 92 19.21 9.98 11.55
C ARG A 92 19.80 9.77 10.16
N TYR A 93 19.07 10.23 9.16
CA TYR A 93 19.58 10.45 7.81
C TYR A 93 19.83 11.94 7.57
N ASP A 94 20.60 12.24 6.53
CA ASP A 94 20.84 13.58 6.05
C ASP A 94 19.64 14.11 5.25
N LYS A 95 19.63 15.43 5.00
CA LYS A 95 18.52 16.07 4.27
C LYS A 95 18.33 15.51 2.85
N PRO A 96 19.39 15.28 2.05
CA PRO A 96 19.25 14.66 0.73
C PRO A 96 18.56 13.31 0.75
N SER A 97 18.87 12.41 1.70
CA SER A 97 18.18 11.11 1.78
C SER A 97 16.68 11.27 2.02
N TYR A 98 16.28 12.22 2.86
CA TYR A 98 14.86 12.50 3.10
C TYR A 98 14.17 13.14 1.90
N GLU A 99 14.86 13.97 1.12
CA GLU A 99 14.31 14.55 -0.11
C GLU A 99 14.15 13.47 -1.19
N TRP A 100 15.15 12.60 -1.33
CA TRP A 100 15.15 11.49 -2.26
C TRP A 100 14.00 10.51 -2.01
N CYS A 101 13.72 10.14 -0.76
CA CYS A 101 12.65 9.19 -0.47
C CYS A 101 11.24 9.75 -0.73
N LEU A 102 11.08 11.07 -0.82
CA LEU A 102 9.81 11.73 -1.19
C LEU A 102 9.60 11.83 -2.71
N ASP A 103 10.57 11.39 -3.51
CA ASP A 103 10.42 11.33 -4.95
C ASP A 103 9.27 10.39 -5.36
N TYR A 104 8.65 10.68 -6.51
CA TYR A 104 7.48 9.95 -6.98
C TYR A 104 7.74 8.48 -7.28
N LYS A 105 9.00 8.09 -7.53
CA LYS A 105 9.39 6.69 -7.72
C LYS A 105 9.55 5.91 -6.42
N GLN A 106 9.67 6.60 -5.29
CA GLN A 106 9.96 6.01 -3.99
C GLN A 106 8.69 6.00 -3.13
N MET A 107 8.60 6.85 -2.10
CA MET A 107 7.42 6.92 -1.23
C MET A 107 6.32 7.86 -1.74
N SER A 108 6.58 8.59 -2.82
CA SER A 108 5.80 9.75 -3.27
C SER A 108 5.76 10.90 -2.25
N LYS A 109 5.30 12.08 -2.70
CA LYS A 109 5.31 13.30 -1.87
C LYS A 109 4.47 13.19 -0.59
N ARG A 110 3.39 12.38 -0.60
CA ARG A 110 2.46 12.26 0.53
C ARG A 110 2.04 10.81 0.72
N CYS A 111 1.79 10.44 1.96
CA CYS A 111 1.15 9.19 2.33
C CYS A 111 -0.33 9.24 1.94
N VAL A 112 -0.76 8.35 1.06
CA VAL A 112 -2.18 8.17 0.70
C VAL A 112 -2.74 7.01 1.51
N THR A 113 -3.79 7.28 2.28
CA THR A 113 -4.58 6.29 3.02
C THR A 113 -6.04 6.35 2.57
N SER A 114 -6.85 5.37 2.94
CA SER A 114 -8.29 5.35 2.62
C SER A 114 -9.05 6.57 3.15
N THR A 115 -8.54 7.20 4.21
CA THR A 115 -9.15 8.38 4.85
C THR A 115 -8.68 9.70 4.23
N GLY A 116 -7.61 9.71 3.44
CA GLY A 116 -7.10 10.91 2.79
C GLY A 116 -5.59 10.89 2.56
N SER A 117 -5.01 12.08 2.39
CA SER A 117 -3.58 12.25 2.16
C SER A 117 -2.92 13.06 3.27
N ARG A 118 -1.79 12.59 3.79
CA ARG A 118 -0.98 13.28 4.81
C ARG A 118 0.51 13.27 4.47
N ASP A 119 1.27 14.12 5.14
CA ASP A 119 2.72 14.10 5.00
C ASP A 119 3.31 12.86 5.69
N TRP A 120 4.43 12.38 5.14
CA TRP A 120 5.20 11.29 5.73
C TRP A 120 5.87 11.76 7.03
N THR A 121 5.78 10.94 8.08
CA THR A 121 6.53 11.21 9.30
C THR A 121 8.00 10.87 9.11
N LYS A 122 8.88 11.51 9.88
CA LYS A 122 10.31 11.19 9.83
C LYS A 122 10.60 9.73 10.12
N GLU A 123 9.86 9.11 11.03
CA GLU A 123 10.04 7.70 11.34
C GLU A 123 9.70 6.80 10.14
N GLU A 124 8.61 7.08 9.44
CA GLU A 124 8.23 6.34 8.23
C GLU A 124 9.29 6.48 7.13
N MET A 125 9.81 7.70 6.93
CA MET A 125 10.89 7.95 5.99
C MET A 125 12.16 7.18 6.37
N MET A 126 12.52 7.17 7.66
CA MET A 126 13.67 6.39 8.14
C MET A 126 13.47 4.89 7.93
N ALA A 127 12.28 4.35 8.22
CA ALA A 127 11.98 2.94 8.01
C ALA A 127 12.11 2.53 6.53
N TYR A 128 11.68 3.41 5.62
CA TYR A 128 11.85 3.20 4.18
C TYR A 128 13.33 3.22 3.77
N LEU A 129 14.09 4.20 4.25
CA LEU A 129 15.52 4.31 3.96
C LEU A 129 16.31 3.12 4.52
N ASP A 130 15.96 2.63 5.71
CA ASP A 130 16.56 1.42 6.29
C ASP A 130 16.30 0.20 5.40
N TRP A 131 15.07 0.04 4.91
CA TRP A 131 14.71 -1.06 4.01
C TRP A 131 15.41 -0.95 2.66
N SER A 132 15.44 0.24 2.06
CA SER A 132 16.11 0.48 0.77
C SER A 132 17.60 0.13 0.86
N LYS A 133 18.28 0.56 1.92
CA LYS A 133 19.70 0.25 2.12
C LYS A 133 19.94 -1.24 2.34
N ALA A 134 19.11 -1.89 3.15
CA ALA A 134 19.22 -3.33 3.38
C ALA A 134 18.99 -4.13 2.08
N GLU A 135 18.11 -3.65 1.20
CA GLU A 135 17.89 -4.27 -0.11
C GLU A 135 19.07 -4.04 -1.06
N ASP A 136 19.62 -2.83 -1.11
CA ASP A 136 20.84 -2.53 -1.87
C ASP A 136 22.01 -3.41 -1.40
N GLU A 137 22.23 -3.52 -0.09
CA GLU A 137 23.27 -4.39 0.50
C GLU A 137 23.05 -5.88 0.16
N ARG A 138 21.79 -6.33 0.12
CA ARG A 138 21.46 -7.71 -0.29
C ARG A 138 21.80 -7.96 -1.76
N VAL A 139 21.47 -7.00 -2.63
CA VAL A 139 21.77 -7.07 -4.07
C VAL A 139 23.28 -7.01 -4.30
N GLU A 140 23.98 -6.10 -3.65
CA GLU A 140 25.45 -5.97 -3.73
C GLU A 140 26.15 -7.23 -3.21
N ALA A 141 25.68 -7.84 -2.12
CA ALA A 141 26.22 -9.10 -1.62
C ALA A 141 26.06 -10.23 -2.64
N GLN A 142 24.90 -10.31 -3.30
CA GLN A 142 24.64 -11.31 -4.35
C GLN A 142 25.53 -11.08 -5.58
N VAL A 143 25.73 -9.83 -5.99
CA VAL A 143 26.64 -9.46 -7.09
C VAL A 143 28.10 -9.76 -6.72
N ALA A 144 28.51 -9.48 -5.49
CA ALA A 144 29.86 -9.76 -5.00
C ALA A 144 30.17 -11.27 -4.95
N GLU A 145 29.19 -12.10 -4.58
CA GLU A 145 29.31 -13.56 -4.64
C GLU A 145 29.48 -14.03 -6.09
N GLU A 146 28.61 -13.59 -7.01
CA GLU A 146 28.70 -13.93 -8.44
C GLU A 146 30.05 -13.47 -9.05
N MET A 147 30.53 -12.28 -8.66
CA MET A 147 31.79 -11.74 -9.16
C MET A 147 33.02 -12.41 -8.52
N GLY A 148 32.89 -12.90 -7.28
CA GLY A 148 33.93 -13.60 -6.53
C GLY A 148 34.15 -15.04 -6.96
N ASP A 149 33.10 -15.72 -7.45
CA ASP A 149 33.17 -17.12 -7.90
C ASP A 149 33.87 -17.30 -9.25
N ASP A 150 33.95 -16.26 -10.10
CA ASP A 150 34.72 -16.33 -11.35
C ASP A 150 35.58 -15.08 -11.65
N PRO A 151 36.66 -14.86 -10.87
CA PRO A 151 37.58 -13.74 -11.08
C PRO A 151 38.32 -13.85 -12.42
N LEU A 152 38.48 -15.07 -12.96
CA LEU A 152 39.22 -15.33 -14.18
C LEU A 152 38.37 -15.23 -15.45
N ALA A 153 37.06 -15.50 -15.41
CA ALA A 153 36.20 -15.27 -16.57
C ALA A 153 35.80 -13.80 -16.71
N ASN A 154 35.62 -13.06 -15.61
CA ASN A 154 35.42 -11.60 -15.67
C ASN A 154 36.66 -10.86 -16.19
N ARG A 155 37.86 -11.40 -15.96
CA ARG A 155 39.11 -10.86 -16.54
C ARG A 155 39.34 -11.27 -18.00
N ARG A 156 38.76 -12.39 -18.44
CA ARG A 156 38.89 -12.92 -19.82
C ARG A 156 37.84 -12.41 -20.79
N ARG A 157 36.69 -11.95 -20.31
CA ARG A 157 35.65 -11.32 -21.14
C ARG A 157 35.83 -9.81 -21.10
N GLY A 158 36.29 -9.23 -22.20
CA GLY A 158 36.32 -7.79 -22.35
C GLY A 158 34.91 -7.24 -22.51
N VAL A 159 34.67 -5.99 -22.10
CA VAL A 159 33.42 -5.24 -22.32
C VAL A 159 32.88 -5.43 -23.75
N LYS A 160 33.78 -5.55 -24.73
CA LYS A 160 33.48 -5.75 -26.15
C LYS A 160 32.74 -7.06 -26.48
N ASP A 161 33.02 -8.16 -25.78
CA ASP A 161 32.39 -9.48 -26.04
C ASP A 161 30.98 -9.57 -25.46
N ILE A 162 30.68 -8.76 -24.45
CA ILE A 162 29.36 -8.66 -23.83
C ILE A 162 28.40 -7.89 -24.75
N TRP A 163 28.86 -6.78 -25.36
CA TRP A 163 28.08 -6.03 -26.34
C TRP A 163 27.77 -6.82 -27.62
N GLY A 164 28.70 -7.66 -28.10
CA GLY A 164 28.51 -8.46 -29.31
C GLY A 164 27.40 -9.52 -29.24
N ARG A 165 26.93 -9.87 -28.03
CA ARG A 165 25.78 -10.78 -27.86
C ARG A 165 24.43 -10.06 -27.81
N ILE A 166 24.42 -8.78 -27.45
CA ILE A 166 23.19 -7.97 -27.39
C ILE A 166 22.77 -7.53 -28.80
N GLU A 167 23.72 -7.36 -29.72
CA GLU A 167 23.43 -7.05 -31.14
C GLU A 167 23.09 -8.29 -31.99
N ALA A 168 23.24 -9.50 -31.45
CA ALA A 168 22.99 -10.76 -32.16
C ALA A 168 21.62 -11.40 -31.84
N ASP A 169 20.80 -10.75 -31.01
CA ASP A 169 19.40 -11.10 -30.71
C ASP A 169 18.46 -10.09 -31.41
#